data_AF-A0A8S0UZD3-F1
#
_entry.id   AF-A0A8S0UZD3-F1
#
_cell.length_a   1.000
_cell.length_b   1.000
_cell.length_c   1.000
_cell.angle_alpha   90.00
_cell.angle_beta   90.00
_cell.angle_gamma   90.00
#
_symmetry.space_group_name_H-M   'P 1'
#
loop_
_entity.id
_entity.type
_entity.pdbx_description
1 polymer ?
#
loop_
_entity_poly.entity_id
_entity_poly.type
_entity_poly.pdbx_seq_one_letter_code
_entity_poly.pdbx_strand_id
1 'polypeptide(L)'
;MAGRWVKPEVFPLFAAVGAVVGLCSMQLVRNICTNPEVRVTKENRSAGVLQNFEEGEKYAQHGLRKYVRGRRPEVMPNLNKFFSDPK
;
A
#
# COMPACT_ATOMS: atom_id res chain seq x y z
N MET A 1 19.19 -27.57 12.40
CA MET A 1 19.80 -27.77 11.06
C MET A 1 19.72 -26.57 10.12
N ALA A 2 19.00 -25.47 10.42
CA ALA A 2 18.87 -24.33 9.51
C ALA A 2 19.99 -23.26 9.60
N GLY A 3 20.66 -23.12 10.74
CA GLY A 3 21.61 -22.02 10.98
C GLY A 3 23.02 -22.19 10.43
N ARG A 4 23.43 -23.41 10.03
CA ARG A 4 24.83 -23.67 9.61
C ARG A 4 25.19 -23.08 8.24
N TRP A 5 24.18 -22.71 7.44
CA TRP A 5 24.34 -22.23 6.06
C TRP A 5 23.88 -20.78 5.85
N VAL A 6 23.26 -20.15 6.85
CA VAL A 6 22.80 -18.76 6.77
C VAL A 6 23.85 -17.89 7.44
N LYS A 7 24.64 -17.19 6.62
CA LYS A 7 25.65 -16.27 7.14
C LYS A 7 25.00 -14.93 7.54
N PRO A 8 25.47 -14.28 8.62
CA PRO A 8 24.90 -13.02 9.09
C PRO A 8 24.83 -11.91 8.03
N GLU A 9 25.78 -11.90 7.10
CA GLU A 9 25.89 -10.91 6.03
C GLU A 9 24.73 -10.99 5.03
N VAL A 10 23.99 -12.09 5.01
CA VAL A 10 22.87 -12.31 4.07
C VAL A 10 21.54 -11.79 4.62
N PHE A 11 21.40 -11.59 5.93
CA PHE A 11 20.17 -11.03 6.53
C PHE A 11 19.75 -9.68 5.95
N PRO A 12 20.63 -8.67 5.76
CA PRO A 12 20.22 -7.42 5.13
C PRO A 12 19.76 -7.60 3.68
N LEU A 13 20.36 -8.54 2.93
CA LEU A 13 19.94 -8.86 1.57
C LEU A 13 18.55 -9.51 1.56
N PHE A 14 18.31 -10.47 2.44
CA PHE A 14 16.99 -11.09 2.59
C PHE A 14 15.92 -10.10 3.06
N ALA A 15 16.27 -9.17 3.94
CA ALA A 15 15.35 -8.12 4.37
C ALA A 15 14.94 -7.22 3.18
N ALA A 16 15.90 -6.77 2.38
CA ALA A 16 15.62 -5.95 1.20
C ALA A 16 14.78 -6.69 0.16
N VAL A 17 15.17 -7.91 -0.21
CA VAL A 17 14.44 -8.72 -1.20
C VAL A 17 13.04 -9.08 -0.68
N GLY A 18 12.95 -9.52 0.57
CA GLY A 18 11.68 -9.86 1.21
C GLY A 18 10.72 -8.66 1.27
N ALA A 19 11.24 -7.46 1.56
CA ALA A 19 10.44 -6.24 1.56
C ALA A 19 9.87 -5.93 0.16
N VAL A 20 10.68 -6.02 -0.89
CA VAL A 20 10.23 -5.75 -2.28
C VAL A 20 9.22 -6.80 -2.75
N VAL A 21 9.49 -8.08 -2.54
CA VAL A 21 8.56 -9.16 -2.88
C VAL A 21 7.25 -9.03 -2.09
N GLY A 22 7.34 -8.64 -0.81
CA GLY A 22 6.18 -8.33 0.03
C GLY A 22 5.35 -7.17 -0.52
N LEU A 23 5.99 -6.09 -0.96
CA LEU A 23 5.31 -4.94 -1.57
C LEU A 23 4.60 -5.32 -2.87
N CYS A 24 5.27 -6.05 -3.76
CA CYS A 24 4.68 -6.51 -5.01
C CYS A 24 3.47 -7.44 -4.76
N SER A 25 3.61 -8.40 -3.85
CA SER A 25 2.53 -9.32 -3.51
C SER A 25 1.34 -8.60 -2.86
N MET A 26 1.58 -7.68 -1.93
CA MET A 26 0.53 -6.85 -1.32
C MET A 26 -0.22 -6.03 -2.39
N GLN A 27 0.49 -5.46 -3.36
CA GLN A 27 -0.14 -4.73 -4.46
C GLN A 27 -0.98 -5.62 -5.37
N LEU A 28 -0.52 -6.84 -5.68
CA LEU A 28 -1.30 -7.81 -6.45
C LEU A 28 -2.58 -8.23 -5.70
N VAL A 29 -2.46 -8.55 -4.40
CA VAL A 29 -3.61 -8.92 -3.56
C VAL A 29 -4.63 -7.79 -3.54
N ARG A 30 -4.18 -6.54 -3.38
CA ARG A 30 -5.07 -5.38 -3.46
C ARG A 30 -5.76 -5.28 -4.82
N ASN A 31 -5.06 -5.49 -5.93
CA ASN A 31 -5.66 -5.46 -7.27
C ASN A 31 -6.68 -6.58 -7.47
N ILE A 32 -6.51 -7.74 -6.86
CA ILE A 32 -7.44 -8.86 -6.99
C ILE A 32 -8.69 -8.64 -6.11
N CYS A 33 -8.51 -8.12 -4.90
CA CYS A 33 -9.57 -8.07 -3.89
C CYS A 33 -10.34 -6.76 -3.82
N THR A 34 -9.79 -5.64 -4.32
CA THR A 34 -10.39 -4.30 -4.13
C THR A 34 -10.61 -3.55 -5.43
N ASN A 35 -10.19 -4.11 -6.57
CA ASN A 35 -10.41 -3.50 -7.87
C ASN A 35 -11.85 -3.82 -8.32
N PRO A 36 -12.72 -2.83 -8.51
CA PRO A 36 -14.13 -3.05 -8.86
C PRO A 36 -14.32 -3.78 -10.21
N GLU A 37 -13.30 -3.78 -11.07
CA GLU A 37 -13.34 -4.45 -12.38
C GLU A 37 -12.96 -5.93 -12.31
N VAL A 38 -12.27 -6.37 -11.27
CA VAL A 38 -11.75 -7.74 -11.15
C VAL A 38 -12.77 -8.64 -10.48
N ARG A 39 -13.27 -9.63 -11.24
CA ARG A 39 -14.35 -10.53 -10.81
C ARG A 39 -13.83 -11.94 -10.56
N VAL A 40 -13.56 -12.25 -9.29
CA VAL A 40 -13.07 -13.58 -8.87
C VAL A 40 -14.23 -14.56 -8.62
N THR A 41 -15.26 -14.15 -7.89
CA THR A 41 -16.40 -15.02 -7.54
C THR A 41 -17.39 -15.19 -8.70
N LYS A 42 -18.20 -16.26 -8.63
CA LYS A 42 -19.20 -16.54 -9.67
C LYS A 42 -20.39 -15.58 -9.58
N GLU A 43 -20.83 -15.16 -8.39
CA GLU A 43 -21.96 -14.24 -8.24
C GLU A 43 -21.67 -12.86 -8.85
N ASN A 44 -20.45 -12.34 -8.65
CA ASN A 44 -20.05 -11.04 -9.20
C ASN A 44 -19.86 -11.05 -10.73
N ARG A 45 -19.77 -12.24 -11.34
CA ARG A 45 -19.69 -12.42 -12.79
C ARG A 45 -21.09 -12.54 -13.42
N SER A 46 -22.10 -13.02 -12.70
CA SER A 46 -23.48 -13.08 -13.19
C SER A 46 -24.24 -11.75 -13.03
N ALA A 47 -23.77 -10.85 -12.15
CA ALA A 47 -24.28 -9.50 -12.03
C ALA A 47 -23.89 -8.67 -13.27
N GLY A 48 -24.80 -8.58 -14.25
CA GLY A 48 -24.57 -7.90 -15.53
C GLY A 48 -24.25 -6.40 -15.44
N VAL A 49 -24.80 -5.69 -14.45
CA VAL A 49 -24.46 -4.29 -14.12
C VAL A 49 -24.14 -4.21 -12.63
N LEU A 50 -22.94 -3.76 -12.30
CA LEU A 50 -22.43 -3.74 -10.94
C LEU A 50 -22.62 -2.35 -10.32
N GLN A 51 -23.52 -2.21 -9.35
CA GLN A 51 -23.73 -0.97 -8.58
C GLN A 51 -22.70 -0.84 -7.45
N ASN A 52 -21.41 -0.88 -7.80
CA ASN A 52 -20.31 -0.96 -6.83
C ASN A 52 -19.60 0.38 -6.62
N PHE A 53 -20.39 1.45 -6.50
CA PHE A 53 -19.86 2.80 -6.34
C PHE A 53 -19.06 2.98 -5.05
N GLU A 54 -19.49 2.33 -3.96
CA GLU A 54 -18.83 2.44 -2.66
C GLU A 54 -17.44 1.76 -2.66
N GLU A 55 -17.30 0.58 -3.29
CA GLU A 55 -15.99 -0.09 -3.42
C GLU A 55 -15.07 0.68 -4.37
N GLY A 56 -15.62 1.20 -5.48
CA GLY A 56 -14.88 2.08 -6.40
C GLY A 56 -14.35 3.35 -5.71
N GLU A 57 -15.15 3.98 -4.85
CA GLU A 57 -14.72 5.13 -4.05
C GLU A 57 -13.59 4.73 -3.09
N LYS A 58 -13.74 3.60 -2.37
CA LYS A 58 -12.72 3.08 -1.44
C LYS A 58 -11.41 2.73 -2.17
N TYR A 59 -11.49 2.18 -3.38
CA TYR A 59 -10.33 1.87 -4.21
C TYR A 59 -9.61 3.14 -4.68
N ALA A 60 -10.35 4.15 -5.15
CA ALA A 60 -9.80 5.42 -5.66
C ALA A 60 -9.30 6.35 -4.54
N GLN A 61 -9.91 6.28 -3.36
CA GLN A 61 -9.64 7.13 -2.21
C GLN A 61 -9.19 6.32 -0.99
N HIS A 62 -8.01 5.69 -1.09
CA HIS A 62 -7.44 5.00 0.07
C HIS A 62 -7.14 5.98 1.22
N GLY A 63 -7.12 5.47 2.46
CA GLY A 63 -7.04 6.28 3.68
C GLY A 63 -5.85 7.26 3.71
N LEU A 64 -4.68 6.84 3.23
CA LEU A 64 -3.51 7.74 3.16
C LEU A 64 -3.73 8.90 2.17
N ARG A 65 -4.42 8.68 1.05
CA ARG A 65 -4.75 9.76 0.09
C ARG A 65 -5.81 10.70 0.63
N LYS A 66 -6.77 10.20 1.42
CA LYS A 66 -7.69 11.05 2.20
C LYS A 66 -6.93 11.87 3.25
N TYR A 67 -5.99 11.24 3.96
CA TYR A 67 -5.19 11.88 5.02
C TYR A 67 -4.22 12.97 4.52
N VAL A 68 -3.58 12.76 3.36
CA VAL A 68 -2.58 13.70 2.81
C VAL A 68 -3.22 14.86 2.05
N ARG A 69 -4.48 14.74 1.59
CA ARG A 69 -5.15 15.73 0.72
C ARG A 69 -5.11 17.18 1.22
N GLY A 70 -5.18 17.39 2.53
CA GLY A 70 -5.18 18.73 3.15
C GLY A 70 -3.85 19.13 3.79
N ARG A 71 -2.80 18.30 3.67
CA ARG A 71 -1.50 18.55 4.30
C ARG A 71 -0.55 19.17 3.29
N ARG A 72 0.28 20.11 3.75
CA ARG A 72 1.38 20.64 2.96
C ARG A 72 2.38 19.51 2.66
N PRO A 73 2.92 19.44 1.44
CA PRO A 73 3.92 18.44 1.07
C PRO A 73 5.24 18.76 1.77
N GLU A 74 5.40 18.28 3.00
CA GLU A 74 6.56 18.51 3.84
C GLU A 74 6.99 17.19 4.49
N VAL A 75 8.28 16.85 4.37
CA VAL A 75 8.83 15.59 4.90
C VAL A 75 8.88 15.63 6.43
N MET A 76 9.18 16.80 7.02
CA MET A 76 9.32 16.98 8.47
C MET A 76 8.70 18.32 8.90
N PRO A 77 7.36 18.40 9.05
CA PRO A 77 6.69 19.68 9.33
C PRO A 77 7.15 20.32 10.65
N ASN A 78 7.47 19.52 11.68
CA ASN A 78 7.97 20.06 12.96
C ASN A 78 9.39 20.63 12.85
N LEU A 79 10.26 19.98 12.06
CA LEU A 79 11.63 20.45 11.85
C LEU A 79 11.64 21.70 10.97
N ASN A 80 10.81 21.71 9.92
CA ASN A 80 10.62 22.88 9.06
C ASN A 80 10.14 24.09 9.87
N LYS A 81 9.12 23.94 10.72
CA LYS A 81 8.62 25.01 11.59
C LYS A 81 9.70 25.52 12.56
N PHE A 82 10.46 24.61 13.17
CA PHE A 82 11.54 24.97 14.08
C PHE A 82 12.59 25.91 13.45
N PHE A 83 12.93 25.69 12.18
CA PHE A 83 13.92 26.52 11.48
C PHE A 83 13.34 27.71 10.70
N SER A 84 12.03 27.70 10.41
CA SER A 84 11.39 28.69 9.53
C SER A 84 10.51 29.70 10.26
N ASP A 85 10.05 29.43 11.48
CA ASP A 85 9.24 30.37 12.25
C ASP A 85 10.14 31.46 12.85
N PRO A 86 10.00 32.74 12.43
CA PRO A 86 10.72 33.84 13.06
C PRO A 86 10.19 34.06 14.49
N LYS A 87 11.10 34.39 15.40
CA LYS A 87 10.81 34.61 16.82
C LYS A 87 10.13 35.95 17.08
#